data_AF-A0AAD6TKY2-F1
#
_entry.id   AF-A0AAD6TKY2-F1
#
_cell.length_a   1.000
_cell.length_b   1.000
_cell.length_c   1.000
_cell.angle_alpha   90.00
_cell.angle_beta   90.00
_cell.angle_gamma   90.00
#
_symmetry.space_group_name_H-M   'P 1'
#
loop_
_entity.id
_entity.type
_entity.pdbx_description
1 polymer ?
#
loop_
_entity_poly.entity_id
_entity_poly.type
_entity_poly.pdbx_seq_one_letter_code
_entity_poly.pdbx_strand_id
1 'polypeptide(L)'
;MQKTSEAELDRPRESAIEGAFEQMVASPGSVQTSLRISHIWRHFSSLAVGEADAVLSLKLTRQSIMQTTCIVWTWLDNYCVQLIRAAFDEAAPETWIGRLAKHVHMLMSTRATSRSLTSADFGLPELEGVYELRQRRTLDLDVPEKLVIAVVVKIIASWLHFPTKTNSRAQAWFVDTMAGACHPATLFLDSVCFAFGHLEFDIFGDRNAMISAPSTFAPLADALSHSVLCDKKSEEFALMLSLQEMLTHYRNRTIVRISSPHPQLRTSPQDSRQLRFMDLFLGYLLELEPLISGYATIQNPTVFQATVNGKRDFLLPFREHGPSRARSRLAGNSFDPLFSRTLGGLLSGLIFRGVIFSTPFSMQAQTFFATPAAWTTEYAKFTSHPPEFFCNLSAYGRRKSNRGIHLIDAYWDAINTPGCPDWVENTRDGNYSFAECFNFLKASNPSRFKEIGALIAFLLTADFAYAAAVKMPSANTVGSIIRDINAGGMKGLELLELIMPREKGKGSTRLKGDTPEVQAAFSRLYRFLSCKLPAASKEQMVFDTIMVENSLCKLTRWHALKLVTLAFSTI
;
A
#
# COMPACT_ATOMS: atom_id res chain seq x y z
N MET A 1 -20.14 35.65 -27.27
CA MET A 1 -19.98 34.28 -27.80
C MET A 1 -20.06 33.31 -26.64
N GLN A 2 -21.15 32.55 -26.51
CA GLN A 2 -21.27 31.50 -25.51
C GLN A 2 -20.25 30.40 -25.81
N LYS A 3 -19.32 30.15 -24.88
CA LYS A 3 -18.52 28.92 -24.90
C LYS A 3 -19.49 27.78 -24.59
N THR A 4 -19.89 27.03 -25.62
CA THR A 4 -20.39 25.66 -25.43
C THR A 4 -19.37 24.94 -24.55
N SER A 5 -19.81 24.39 -23.43
CA SER A 5 -18.89 23.77 -22.48
C SER A 5 -18.23 22.56 -23.15
N GLU A 6 -16.92 22.35 -22.96
CA GLU A 6 -16.21 21.17 -23.50
C GLU A 6 -16.93 19.85 -23.11
N ALA A 7 -17.65 19.85 -21.97
CA ALA A 7 -18.52 18.77 -21.52
C ALA A 7 -19.70 18.45 -22.46
N GLU A 8 -20.20 19.41 -23.25
CA GLU A 8 -21.24 19.16 -24.26
C GLU A 8 -20.66 18.55 -25.55
N LEU A 9 -19.36 18.71 -25.80
CA LEU A 9 -18.66 18.12 -26.95
C LEU A 9 -18.23 16.67 -26.72
N ASP A 10 -18.07 16.23 -25.46
CA ASP A 10 -17.63 14.87 -25.14
C ASP A 10 -18.77 13.86 -24.95
N ARG A 11 -19.97 14.27 -24.51
CA ARG A 11 -21.15 13.36 -24.41
C ARG A 11 -21.48 12.60 -25.70
N PRO A 12 -21.41 13.20 -26.91
CA PRO A 12 -21.65 12.47 -28.15
C PRO A 12 -20.62 11.37 -28.42
N ARG A 13 -19.40 11.50 -27.87
CA ARG A 13 -18.30 10.55 -28.08
C ARG A 13 -18.45 9.32 -27.21
N GLU A 14 -18.79 9.49 -25.94
CA GLU A 14 -19.04 8.38 -25.00
C GLU A 14 -20.22 7.52 -25.49
N SER A 15 -21.34 8.16 -25.86
CA SER A 15 -22.50 7.47 -26.42
C SER A 15 -22.18 6.69 -27.71
N ALA A 16 -21.27 7.21 -28.54
CA ALA A 16 -20.84 6.53 -29.76
C ALA A 16 -19.96 5.29 -29.48
N ILE A 17 -19.20 5.28 -28.38
CA ILE A 17 -18.38 4.14 -27.95
C ILE A 17 -19.27 3.08 -27.31
N GLU A 18 -20.20 3.47 -26.44
CA GLU A 18 -21.17 2.56 -25.81
C GLU A 18 -22.02 1.85 -26.86
N GLY A 19 -22.61 2.59 -27.81
CA GLY A 19 -23.41 1.99 -28.89
C GLY A 19 -22.58 1.08 -29.81
N ALA A 20 -21.29 1.35 -29.98
CA ALA A 20 -20.39 0.48 -30.72
C ALA A 20 -20.06 -0.82 -29.94
N PHE A 21 -19.90 -0.72 -28.62
CA PHE A 21 -19.67 -1.88 -27.76
C PHE A 21 -20.89 -2.80 -27.71
N GLU A 22 -22.09 -2.25 -27.51
CA GLU A 22 -23.35 -3.01 -27.55
C GLU A 22 -23.51 -3.76 -28.88
N GLN A 23 -23.17 -3.11 -29.99
CA GLN A 23 -23.22 -3.72 -31.32
C GLN A 23 -22.17 -4.84 -31.52
N MET A 24 -20.96 -4.66 -30.97
CA MET A 24 -19.93 -5.71 -30.96
C MET A 24 -20.40 -6.96 -30.20
N VAL A 25 -21.09 -6.77 -29.07
CA VAL A 25 -21.64 -7.86 -28.26
C VAL A 25 -22.80 -8.54 -28.98
N ALA A 26 -23.73 -7.76 -29.55
CA ALA A 26 -24.93 -8.28 -30.19
C ALA A 26 -24.67 -8.97 -31.54
N SER A 27 -23.69 -8.50 -32.33
CA SER A 27 -23.44 -9.00 -33.69
C SER A 27 -21.98 -8.83 -34.11
N PRO A 28 -21.03 -9.59 -33.52
CA PRO A 28 -19.60 -9.38 -33.72
C PRO A 28 -19.15 -9.55 -35.19
N GLY A 29 -19.85 -10.39 -35.97
CA GLY A 29 -19.52 -10.65 -37.37
C GLY A 29 -20.12 -9.66 -38.39
N SER A 30 -20.87 -8.64 -37.95
CA SER A 30 -21.54 -7.74 -38.89
C SER A 30 -20.59 -6.72 -39.52
N VAL A 31 -20.85 -6.32 -40.78
CA VAL A 31 -20.12 -5.22 -41.45
C VAL A 31 -20.23 -3.92 -40.65
N GLN A 32 -21.37 -3.68 -40.01
CA GLN A 32 -21.55 -2.50 -39.18
C GLN A 32 -20.62 -2.51 -37.96
N THR A 33 -20.36 -3.68 -37.37
CA THR A 33 -19.40 -3.85 -36.28
C THR A 33 -17.98 -3.50 -36.71
N SER A 34 -17.55 -3.92 -37.90
CA SER A 34 -16.19 -3.59 -38.39
C SER A 34 -16.03 -2.09 -38.67
N LEU A 35 -17.05 -1.42 -39.20
CA LEU A 35 -17.07 0.03 -39.39
C LEU A 35 -17.02 0.79 -38.04
N ARG A 36 -17.76 0.32 -37.04
CA ARG A 36 -17.74 0.91 -35.69
C ARG A 36 -16.40 0.73 -34.99
N ILE A 37 -15.77 -0.45 -35.09
CA ILE A 37 -14.42 -0.69 -34.55
C ILE A 37 -13.41 0.27 -35.20
N SER A 38 -13.44 0.43 -36.53
CA SER A 38 -12.58 1.40 -37.23
C SER A 38 -12.79 2.83 -36.73
N HIS A 39 -14.04 3.22 -36.47
CA HIS A 39 -14.37 4.52 -35.89
C HIS A 39 -13.86 4.67 -34.44
N ILE A 40 -14.05 3.65 -33.58
CA ILE A 40 -13.51 3.63 -32.21
C ILE A 40 -11.99 3.84 -32.23
N TRP A 41 -11.26 3.12 -33.10
CA TRP A 41 -9.80 3.26 -33.18
C TRP A 41 -9.36 4.68 -33.54
N ARG A 42 -10.12 5.40 -34.38
CA ARG A 42 -9.86 6.82 -34.68
C ARG A 42 -10.09 7.70 -33.46
N HIS A 43 -11.11 7.41 -32.65
CA HIS A 43 -11.41 8.15 -31.42
C HIS A 43 -10.53 7.77 -30.24
N PHE A 44 -9.90 6.59 -30.25
CA PHE A 44 -9.03 6.13 -29.16
C PHE A 44 -7.88 7.09 -28.90
N SER A 45 -7.31 7.70 -29.94
CA SER A 45 -6.30 8.74 -29.78
C SER A 45 -6.85 10.00 -29.10
N SER A 46 -8.11 10.36 -29.36
CA SER A 46 -8.79 11.47 -28.68
C SER A 46 -9.08 11.16 -27.22
N LEU A 47 -9.48 9.92 -26.90
CA LEU A 47 -9.69 9.48 -25.51
C LEU A 47 -8.38 9.50 -24.73
N ALA A 48 -7.29 9.01 -25.30
CA ALA A 48 -5.97 9.05 -24.66
C ALA A 48 -5.49 10.49 -24.42
N VAL A 49 -5.79 11.41 -25.35
CA VAL A 49 -5.55 12.84 -25.15
C VAL A 49 -6.45 13.39 -24.03
N GLY A 50 -7.72 13.01 -23.98
CA GLY A 50 -8.64 13.41 -22.91
C GLY A 50 -8.23 12.87 -21.53
N GLU A 51 -7.73 11.64 -21.46
CA GLU A 51 -7.17 11.07 -20.22
C GLU A 51 -5.93 11.86 -19.78
N ALA A 52 -5.00 12.14 -20.70
CA ALA A 52 -3.82 12.94 -20.39
C ALA A 52 -4.19 14.37 -19.94
N ASP A 53 -5.18 14.99 -20.59
CA ASP A 53 -5.73 16.30 -20.23
C ASP A 53 -6.32 16.26 -18.80
N ALA A 54 -7.15 15.26 -18.50
CA ALA A 54 -7.72 15.08 -17.17
C ALA A 54 -6.65 14.88 -16.09
N VAL A 55 -5.57 14.14 -16.38
CA VAL A 55 -4.45 13.95 -15.44
C VAL A 55 -3.72 15.26 -15.16
N LEU A 56 -3.42 16.06 -16.19
CA LEU A 56 -2.74 17.36 -16.03
C LEU A 56 -3.63 18.36 -15.29
N SER A 57 -4.91 18.42 -15.66
CA SER A 57 -5.92 19.25 -15.00
C SER A 57 -6.07 18.89 -13.51
N LEU A 58 -6.08 17.59 -13.19
CA LEU A 58 -6.14 17.11 -11.81
C LEU A 58 -4.91 17.54 -11.00
N LYS A 59 -3.70 17.48 -11.58
CA LYS A 59 -2.47 17.94 -10.91
C LYS A 59 -2.50 19.44 -10.61
N LEU A 60 -2.92 20.26 -11.57
CA LEU A 60 -3.09 21.71 -11.37
C LEU A 60 -4.13 22.03 -10.30
N THR A 61 -5.25 21.29 -10.30
CA THR A 61 -6.32 21.47 -9.31
C THR A 61 -5.82 21.14 -7.90
N ARG A 62 -5.10 20.01 -7.74
CA ARG A 62 -4.50 19.61 -6.46
C ARG A 62 -3.50 20.63 -5.94
N GLN A 63 -2.61 21.13 -6.80
CA GLN A 63 -1.69 22.21 -6.44
C GLN A 63 -2.44 23.46 -5.97
N SER A 64 -3.48 23.85 -6.71
CA SER A 64 -4.27 25.04 -6.39
C SER A 64 -4.95 24.91 -5.02
N ILE A 65 -5.47 23.71 -4.69
CA ILE A 65 -6.05 23.41 -3.38
C ILE A 65 -5.00 23.55 -2.27
N MET A 66 -3.82 22.93 -2.44
CA MET A 66 -2.73 23.01 -1.47
C MET A 66 -2.26 24.45 -1.24
N GLN A 67 -2.01 25.20 -2.32
CA GLN A 67 -1.57 26.59 -2.24
C GLN A 67 -2.63 27.51 -1.62
N THR A 68 -3.89 27.37 -2.02
CA THR A 68 -4.99 28.18 -1.45
C THR A 68 -5.15 27.91 0.04
N THR A 69 -5.09 26.63 0.43
CA THR A 69 -5.14 26.23 1.85
C THR A 69 -4.00 26.90 2.63
N CYS A 70 -2.77 26.84 2.11
CA CYS A 70 -1.61 27.48 2.72
C CYS A 70 -1.79 29.00 2.85
N ILE A 71 -2.11 29.70 1.75
CA ILE A 71 -2.21 31.15 1.70
C ILE A 71 -3.28 31.67 2.67
N VAL A 72 -4.46 31.05 2.67
CA VAL A 72 -5.60 31.48 3.49
C VAL A 72 -5.33 31.29 4.98
N TRP A 73 -4.69 30.18 5.37
CA TRP A 73 -4.25 29.96 6.75
C TRP A 73 -3.09 30.87 7.15
N THR A 74 -2.11 31.11 6.28
CA THR A 74 -1.01 32.06 6.54
C THR A 74 -1.52 33.48 6.72
N TRP A 75 -2.52 33.90 5.93
CA TRP A 75 -3.19 35.19 6.13
C TRP A 75 -3.84 35.28 7.51
N LEU A 76 -4.57 34.25 7.94
CA LEU A 76 -5.22 34.25 9.26
C LEU A 76 -4.22 34.18 10.42
N ASP A 77 -3.20 33.33 10.31
CA ASP A 77 -2.28 33.01 11.42
C ASP A 77 -1.15 34.04 11.57
N ASN A 78 -0.74 34.68 10.48
CA ASN A 78 0.36 35.64 10.50
C ASN A 78 -0.15 37.06 10.32
N TYR A 79 -0.82 37.34 9.20
CA TYR A 79 -1.23 38.71 8.86
C TYR A 79 -2.31 39.25 9.80
N CYS A 80 -3.40 38.51 10.03
CA CYS A 80 -4.44 38.94 10.97
C CYS A 80 -3.90 39.05 12.40
N VAL A 81 -3.01 38.15 12.83
CA VAL A 81 -2.38 38.23 14.15
C VAL A 81 -1.54 39.48 14.30
N GLN A 82 -0.77 39.88 13.29
CA GLN A 82 -0.02 41.14 13.32
C GLN A 82 -0.94 42.36 13.45
N LEU A 83 -2.07 42.38 12.73
CA LEU A 83 -3.07 43.45 12.84
C LEU A 83 -3.75 43.48 14.22
N ILE A 84 -4.01 42.32 14.83
CA ILE A 84 -4.56 42.23 16.19
C ILE A 84 -3.56 42.82 17.20
N ARG A 85 -2.27 42.52 17.07
CA ARG A 85 -1.22 43.08 17.95
C ARG A 85 -1.10 44.58 17.80
N ALA A 86 -1.03 45.06 16.55
CA ALA A 86 -0.93 46.48 16.25
C ALA A 86 -2.15 47.27 16.75
N ALA A 87 -3.32 46.65 16.90
CA ALA A 87 -4.53 47.32 17.39
C ALA A 87 -4.42 47.88 18.81
N PHE A 88 -3.42 47.45 19.59
CA PHE A 88 -3.16 47.96 20.94
C PHE A 88 -2.11 49.08 20.96
N ASP A 89 -1.54 49.43 19.81
CA ASP A 89 -0.70 50.62 19.62
C ASP A 89 -1.58 51.81 19.20
N GLU A 90 -1.45 52.94 19.89
CA GLU A 90 -2.22 54.17 19.60
C GLU A 90 -1.93 54.73 18.20
N ALA A 91 -0.75 54.43 17.63
CA ALA A 91 -0.34 54.94 16.32
C ALA A 91 -0.80 54.08 15.12
N ALA A 92 -1.39 52.90 15.35
CA ALA A 92 -1.73 51.98 14.27
C ALA A 92 -2.98 52.41 13.48
N PRO A 93 -3.01 52.18 12.14
CA PRO A 93 -4.20 52.47 11.33
C PRO A 93 -5.39 51.59 11.76
N GLU A 94 -6.57 52.21 11.86
CA GLU A 94 -7.80 51.54 12.30
C GLU A 94 -8.33 50.57 11.22
N THR A 95 -8.15 49.27 11.44
CA THR A 95 -8.68 48.19 10.58
C THR A 95 -9.91 47.54 11.20
N TRP A 96 -10.72 46.80 10.41
CA TRP A 96 -11.86 46.05 10.96
C TRP A 96 -11.40 44.94 11.93
N ILE A 97 -10.24 44.32 11.66
CA ILE A 97 -9.62 43.32 12.54
C ILE A 97 -9.18 43.98 13.85
N GLY A 98 -8.60 45.19 13.78
CA GLY A 98 -8.21 45.95 14.97
C GLY A 98 -9.40 46.37 15.82
N ARG A 99 -10.50 46.83 15.20
CA ARG A 99 -11.78 47.10 15.89
C ARG A 99 -12.31 45.87 16.59
N LEU A 100 -12.29 44.70 15.92
CA LEU A 100 -12.69 43.43 16.52
C LEU A 100 -11.82 43.06 17.72
N ALA A 101 -10.50 43.22 17.61
CA ALA A 101 -9.56 42.95 18.70
C ALA A 101 -9.83 43.84 19.93
N LYS A 102 -9.96 45.17 19.73
CA LYS A 102 -10.31 46.12 20.78
C LYS A 102 -11.66 45.78 21.43
N HIS A 103 -12.66 45.42 20.61
CA HIS A 103 -13.98 45.07 21.10
C HIS A 103 -13.95 43.77 21.93
N VAL A 104 -13.26 42.72 21.45
CA VAL A 104 -13.09 41.47 22.21
C VAL A 104 -12.33 41.72 23.51
N HIS A 105 -11.26 42.52 23.50
CA HIS A 105 -10.53 42.87 24.72
C HIS A 105 -11.41 43.59 25.75
N MET A 106 -12.23 44.56 25.30
CA MET A 106 -13.21 45.24 26.14
C MET A 106 -14.28 44.28 26.68
N LEU A 107 -14.81 43.38 25.85
CA LEU A 107 -15.78 42.37 26.28
C LEU A 107 -15.20 41.36 27.27
N MET A 108 -13.92 41.05 27.16
CA MET A 108 -13.27 40.13 28.11
C MET A 108 -12.94 40.82 29.43
N SER A 109 -12.74 42.14 29.42
CA SER A 109 -12.50 42.97 30.60
C SER A 109 -13.80 43.33 31.34
N THR A 110 -14.90 43.46 30.62
CA THR A 110 -16.24 43.66 31.19
C THR A 110 -16.84 42.31 31.55
N ARG A 111 -17.36 42.12 32.78
CA ARG A 111 -17.82 40.82 33.32
C ARG A 111 -19.11 40.26 32.68
N ALA A 112 -19.30 40.41 31.37
CA ALA A 112 -20.46 39.91 30.66
C ALA A 112 -20.34 38.38 30.42
N THR A 113 -21.36 37.62 30.80
CA THR A 113 -21.34 36.15 30.73
C THR A 113 -21.42 35.59 29.31
N SER A 114 -22.09 36.31 28.41
CA SER A 114 -22.19 35.95 26.99
C SER A 114 -22.53 37.18 26.15
N ARG A 115 -21.92 37.32 24.97
CA ARG A 115 -22.36 38.26 23.93
C ARG A 115 -22.23 37.65 22.54
N SER A 116 -23.19 38.01 21.70
CA SER A 116 -23.15 37.72 20.27
C SER A 116 -22.38 38.82 19.55
N LEU A 117 -21.49 38.42 18.63
CA LEU A 117 -20.75 39.30 17.74
C LEU A 117 -21.19 39.00 16.31
N THR A 118 -21.62 40.01 15.56
CA THR A 118 -21.97 39.85 14.14
C THR A 118 -20.89 40.47 13.25
N SER A 119 -20.59 39.83 12.12
CA SER A 119 -19.63 40.34 11.13
C SER A 119 -20.02 41.71 10.57
N ALA A 120 -21.33 41.99 10.47
CA ALA A 120 -21.86 43.27 10.02
C ALA A 120 -21.40 44.44 10.92
N ASP A 121 -21.32 44.23 12.24
CA ASP A 121 -20.86 45.25 13.20
C ASP A 121 -19.42 45.72 12.93
N PHE A 122 -18.64 44.94 12.19
CA PHE A 122 -17.24 45.24 11.86
C PHE A 122 -17.05 45.67 10.40
N GLY A 123 -18.13 45.84 9.63
CA GLY A 123 -18.08 46.28 8.24
C GLY A 123 -18.00 45.15 7.22
N LEU A 124 -18.45 43.94 7.60
CA LEU A 124 -18.53 42.78 6.71
C LEU A 124 -20.00 42.29 6.57
N PRO A 125 -20.91 43.12 6.01
CA PRO A 125 -22.34 42.82 5.98
C PRO A 125 -22.71 41.63 5.08
N GLU A 126 -21.86 41.29 4.11
CA GLU A 126 -22.08 40.16 3.20
C GLU A 126 -21.75 38.80 3.82
N LEU A 127 -21.06 38.80 4.96
CA LEU A 127 -20.80 37.57 5.72
C LEU A 127 -21.94 37.37 6.71
N GLU A 128 -22.63 36.23 6.65
CA GLU A 128 -23.66 35.83 7.63
C GLU A 128 -23.02 35.18 8.89
N GLY A 129 -22.02 35.85 9.46
CA GLY A 129 -21.22 35.33 10.57
C GLY A 129 -21.74 35.82 11.93
N VAL A 130 -22.30 34.92 12.73
CA VAL A 130 -22.61 35.18 14.15
C VAL A 130 -21.74 34.31 15.03
N TYR A 131 -21.04 34.93 16.00
CA TYR A 131 -20.21 34.20 16.96
C TYR A 131 -20.64 34.52 18.39
N GLU A 132 -21.00 33.48 19.15
CA GLU A 132 -21.28 33.61 20.58
C GLU A 132 -20.00 33.50 21.40
N LEU A 133 -19.56 34.63 21.96
CA LEU A 133 -18.48 34.66 22.92
C LEU A 133 -19.02 34.30 24.31
N ARG A 134 -18.75 33.07 24.76
CA ARG A 134 -19.11 32.59 26.11
C ARG A 134 -17.89 32.63 27.03
N GLN A 135 -17.94 33.44 28.08
CA GLN A 135 -16.86 33.55 29.06
C GLN A 135 -17.08 32.55 30.21
N ARG A 136 -16.22 31.54 30.34
CA ARG A 136 -16.38 30.47 31.36
C ARG A 136 -15.78 30.82 32.73
N ARG A 137 -14.87 31.79 32.81
CA ARG A 137 -14.24 32.26 34.05
C ARG A 137 -14.01 33.76 33.96
N THR A 138 -14.33 34.49 35.02
CA THR A 138 -13.85 35.86 35.22
C THR A 138 -12.33 35.80 35.38
N LEU A 139 -11.61 36.34 34.40
CA LEU A 139 -10.18 36.61 34.54
C LEU A 139 -10.04 37.93 35.31
N ASP A 140 -8.97 38.05 36.10
CA ASP A 140 -8.60 39.31 36.77
C ASP A 140 -8.32 40.42 35.75
N LEU A 141 -8.10 41.65 36.25
CA LEU A 141 -8.07 42.93 35.52
C LEU A 141 -7.12 43.03 34.31
N ASP A 142 -6.27 42.03 34.03
CA ASP A 142 -5.36 42.03 32.89
C ASP A 142 -5.61 40.81 31.99
N VAL A 143 -6.31 41.03 30.87
CA VAL A 143 -6.60 39.98 29.87
C VAL A 143 -5.36 39.75 29.02
N PRO A 144 -4.74 38.56 29.05
CA PRO A 144 -3.52 38.33 28.28
C PRO A 144 -3.75 38.51 26.78
N GLU A 145 -2.87 39.27 26.11
CA GLU A 145 -2.91 39.53 24.67
C GLU A 145 -3.07 38.23 23.85
N LYS A 146 -2.33 37.18 24.24
CA LYS A 146 -2.40 35.84 23.60
C LYS A 146 -3.81 35.26 23.60
N LEU A 147 -4.60 35.52 24.65
CA LEU A 147 -5.97 35.04 24.74
C LEU A 147 -6.89 35.83 23.82
N VAL A 148 -6.72 37.15 23.73
CA VAL A 148 -7.47 37.99 22.77
C VAL A 148 -7.19 37.53 21.34
N ILE A 149 -5.91 37.33 20.98
CA ILE A 149 -5.51 36.81 19.67
C ILE A 149 -6.22 35.48 19.38
N ALA A 150 -6.17 34.53 20.31
CA ALA A 150 -6.79 33.21 20.11
C ALA A 150 -8.31 33.30 19.90
N VAL A 151 -9.01 34.17 20.63
CA VAL A 151 -10.46 34.39 20.49
C VAL A 151 -10.79 35.07 19.16
N VAL A 152 -10.07 36.14 18.80
CA VAL A 152 -10.29 36.88 17.55
C VAL A 152 -10.04 36.00 16.33
N VAL A 153 -8.94 35.25 16.30
CA VAL A 153 -8.65 34.27 15.23
C VAL A 153 -9.79 33.26 15.10
N LYS A 154 -10.34 32.79 16.22
CA LYS A 154 -11.47 31.84 16.21
C LYS A 154 -12.77 32.47 15.68
N ILE A 155 -13.03 33.74 15.99
CA ILE A 155 -14.17 34.49 15.46
C ILE A 155 -14.03 34.65 13.94
N ILE A 156 -12.88 35.13 13.47
CA ILE A 156 -12.61 35.33 12.04
C ILE A 156 -12.71 34.00 11.28
N ALA A 157 -12.11 32.93 11.82
CA ALA A 157 -12.22 31.58 11.26
C ALA A 157 -13.69 31.13 11.13
N SER A 158 -14.52 31.44 12.12
CA SER A 158 -15.94 31.10 12.09
C SER A 158 -16.72 31.90 11.04
N TRP A 159 -16.49 33.21 10.96
CA TRP A 159 -17.18 34.09 10.00
C TRP A 159 -16.81 33.80 8.54
N LEU A 160 -15.56 33.38 8.31
CA LEU A 160 -15.05 33.05 6.98
C LEU A 160 -15.11 31.55 6.66
N HIS A 161 -15.85 30.78 7.47
CA HIS A 161 -16.07 29.34 7.28
C HIS A 161 -14.79 28.52 7.11
N PHE A 162 -13.74 28.85 7.87
CA PHE A 162 -12.52 28.04 7.89
C PHE A 162 -12.85 26.61 8.37
N PRO A 163 -12.19 25.58 7.82
CA PRO A 163 -12.48 24.21 8.19
C PRO A 163 -12.01 23.93 9.62
N THR A 164 -12.93 23.71 10.55
CA THR A 164 -12.62 23.47 11.98
C THR A 164 -12.55 22.00 12.36
N LYS A 165 -13.18 21.12 11.58
CA LYS A 165 -13.21 19.66 11.82
C LYS A 165 -12.16 18.87 11.05
N THR A 166 -11.44 19.53 10.15
CA THR A 166 -10.41 18.89 9.32
C THR A 166 -9.03 19.36 9.75
N ASN A 167 -8.00 18.60 9.39
CA ASN A 167 -6.60 19.00 9.60
C ASN A 167 -6.13 20.09 8.63
N SER A 168 -7.04 20.95 8.13
CA SER A 168 -6.70 21.93 7.09
C SER A 168 -5.61 22.92 7.51
N ARG A 169 -5.53 23.25 8.80
CA ARG A 169 -4.47 24.10 9.35
C ARG A 169 -3.11 23.39 9.38
N ALA A 170 -3.09 22.12 9.77
CA ALA A 170 -1.89 21.30 9.69
C ALA A 170 -1.45 21.05 8.23
N GLN A 171 -2.41 20.91 7.32
CA GLN A 171 -2.20 20.87 5.87
C GLN A 171 -1.57 22.13 5.34
N ALA A 172 -1.98 23.31 5.83
CA ALA A 172 -1.31 24.56 5.50
C ALA A 172 0.15 24.57 5.98
N TRP A 173 0.42 24.17 7.22
CA TRP A 173 1.79 24.09 7.74
C TRP A 173 2.67 23.10 6.98
N PHE A 174 2.10 21.97 6.55
CA PHE A 174 2.79 21.02 5.68
C PHE A 174 3.17 21.67 4.34
N VAL A 175 2.23 22.34 3.67
CA VAL A 175 2.49 23.00 2.38
C VAL A 175 3.50 24.14 2.54
N ASP A 176 3.40 24.94 3.60
CA ASP A 176 4.35 26.00 3.93
C ASP A 176 5.76 25.43 4.15
N THR A 177 5.87 24.32 4.90
CA THR A 177 7.13 23.60 5.10
C THR A 177 7.71 23.09 3.78
N MET A 178 6.89 22.47 2.92
CA MET A 178 7.31 21.97 1.62
C MET A 178 7.79 23.10 0.70
N ALA A 179 7.06 24.22 0.63
CA ALA A 179 7.39 25.37 -0.20
C ALA A 179 8.55 26.21 0.36
N GLY A 180 8.77 26.18 1.67
CA GLY A 180 9.89 26.85 2.33
C GLY A 180 11.19 26.06 2.22
N ALA A 181 11.12 24.72 2.27
CA ALA A 181 12.29 23.87 2.12
C ALA A 181 12.66 23.66 0.65
N CYS A 182 11.71 23.28 -0.21
CA CYS A 182 11.94 22.94 -1.62
C CYS A 182 11.20 23.88 -2.58
N HIS A 183 11.38 23.67 -3.89
CA HIS A 183 10.69 24.47 -4.91
C HIS A 183 9.16 24.26 -4.88
N PRO A 184 8.32 25.28 -5.18
CA PRO A 184 6.86 25.14 -5.24
C PRO A 184 6.35 24.09 -6.24
N ALA A 185 7.18 23.68 -7.19
CA ALA A 185 6.90 22.60 -8.14
C ALA A 185 6.78 21.22 -7.48
N THR A 186 7.33 21.03 -6.27
CA THR A 186 7.16 19.79 -5.50
C THR A 186 5.69 19.46 -5.23
N LEU A 187 4.82 20.48 -5.18
CA LEU A 187 3.38 20.32 -5.01
C LEU A 187 2.68 19.62 -6.19
N PHE A 188 3.37 19.39 -7.31
CA PHE A 188 2.84 18.60 -8.44
C PHE A 188 3.06 17.08 -8.29
N LEU A 189 3.87 16.67 -7.31
CA LEU A 189 4.18 15.26 -7.07
C LEU A 189 2.99 14.55 -6.41
N ASP A 190 2.69 13.34 -6.89
CA ASP A 190 1.54 12.58 -6.37
C ASP A 190 1.75 12.14 -4.93
N SER A 191 2.99 11.88 -4.51
CA SER A 191 3.35 11.59 -3.12
C SER A 191 3.06 12.75 -2.18
N VAL A 192 3.35 13.98 -2.59
CA VAL A 192 3.09 15.20 -1.80
C VAL A 192 1.58 15.43 -1.68
N CYS A 193 0.83 15.27 -2.77
CA CYS A 193 -0.63 15.36 -2.73
C CYS A 193 -1.25 14.27 -1.85
N PHE A 194 -0.70 13.05 -1.88
CA PHE A 194 -1.17 11.94 -1.05
C PHE A 194 -0.93 12.22 0.43
N ALA A 195 0.28 12.66 0.79
CA ALA A 195 0.65 13.03 2.16
C ALA A 195 -0.18 14.21 2.69
N PHE A 196 -0.45 15.22 1.85
CA PHE A 196 -1.36 16.32 2.19
C PHE A 196 -2.74 15.81 2.63
N GLY A 197 -3.26 14.75 2.00
CA GLY A 197 -4.54 14.15 2.36
C GLY A 197 -4.51 13.25 3.62
N HIS A 198 -3.34 12.82 4.07
CA HIS A 198 -3.17 11.78 5.09
C HIS A 198 -2.00 12.05 6.05
N LEU A 199 -1.84 13.31 6.49
CA LEU A 199 -0.70 13.77 7.30
C LEU A 199 -0.40 12.86 8.50
N GLU A 200 -1.43 12.47 9.25
CA GLU A 200 -1.27 11.68 10.48
C GLU A 200 -0.59 10.33 10.19
N PHE A 201 -0.96 9.70 9.08
CA PHE A 201 -0.44 8.39 8.71
C PHE A 201 0.90 8.49 7.96
N ASP A 202 1.00 9.39 6.98
CA ASP A 202 2.16 9.41 6.07
C ASP A 202 3.34 10.22 6.61
N ILE A 203 3.09 11.27 7.41
CA ILE A 203 4.16 12.11 7.97
C ILE A 203 4.49 11.68 9.40
N PHE A 204 3.48 11.39 10.22
CA PHE A 204 3.68 11.11 11.65
C PHE A 204 3.64 9.62 12.01
N GLY A 205 3.20 8.75 11.10
CA GLY A 205 3.11 7.30 11.35
C GLY A 205 2.05 6.90 12.40
N ASP A 206 1.22 7.83 12.88
CA ASP A 206 0.19 7.62 13.88
C ASP A 206 -1.10 8.37 13.51
N ARG A 207 -2.19 7.62 13.36
CA ARG A 207 -3.52 8.15 13.05
C ARG A 207 -4.07 9.11 14.10
N ASN A 208 -3.52 9.10 15.31
CA ASN A 208 -3.93 9.95 16.41
C ASN A 208 -2.93 11.08 16.70
N ALA A 209 -1.93 11.30 15.82
CA ALA A 209 -0.97 12.38 15.99
C ALA A 209 -1.70 13.73 16.10
N MET A 210 -1.58 14.37 17.26
CA MET A 210 -2.16 15.70 17.49
C MET A 210 -1.21 16.77 16.96
N ILE A 211 -1.48 17.28 15.76
CA ILE A 211 -0.67 18.33 15.13
C ILE A 211 -1.12 19.68 15.65
N SER A 212 -0.51 20.15 16.74
CA SER A 212 -0.96 21.36 17.45
C SER A 212 -0.20 22.63 17.08
N ALA A 213 0.96 22.52 16.43
CA ALA A 213 1.82 23.68 16.13
C ALA A 213 2.64 23.51 14.83
N PRO A 214 3.02 24.61 14.16
CA PRO A 214 3.91 24.57 12.99
C PRO A 214 5.25 23.87 13.26
N SER A 215 5.81 24.04 14.45
CA SER A 215 7.09 23.42 14.85
C SER A 215 7.09 21.90 14.81
N THR A 216 5.92 21.26 14.78
CA THR A 216 5.76 19.81 14.62
C THR A 216 6.35 19.33 13.28
N PHE A 217 6.44 20.22 12.27
CA PHE A 217 7.03 19.94 10.96
C PHE A 217 8.54 20.26 10.87
N ALA A 218 9.19 20.72 11.95
CA ALA A 218 10.62 21.02 11.92
C ALA A 218 11.50 19.82 11.50
N PRO A 219 11.24 18.57 11.96
CA PRO A 219 11.98 17.40 11.48
C PRO A 219 11.82 17.16 9.98
N LEU A 220 10.61 17.39 9.43
CA LEU A 220 10.37 17.30 8.00
C LEU A 220 11.12 18.40 7.23
N ALA A 221 11.17 19.62 7.76
CA ALA A 221 11.91 20.72 7.13
C ALA A 221 13.41 20.43 7.06
N ASP A 222 13.99 19.94 8.16
CA ASP A 222 15.40 19.56 8.26
C ASP A 222 15.74 18.47 7.24
N ALA A 223 14.92 17.45 7.17
CA ALA A 223 15.04 16.40 6.21
C ALA A 223 15.00 16.82 4.74
N LEU A 224 14.00 17.63 4.39
CA LEU A 224 13.80 18.13 3.04
C LEU A 224 15.01 18.94 2.60
N SER A 225 15.66 19.67 3.51
CA SER A 225 16.86 20.44 3.21
C SER A 225 18.03 19.58 2.71
N HIS A 226 18.05 18.28 3.06
CA HIS A 226 19.05 17.31 2.62
C HIS A 226 18.57 16.46 1.42
N SER A 227 17.35 16.69 0.92
CA SER A 227 16.76 15.93 -0.19
C SER A 227 17.32 16.36 -1.55
N VAL A 228 17.45 15.40 -2.48
CA VAL A 228 17.77 15.67 -3.89
C VAL A 228 16.77 16.62 -4.56
N LEU A 229 15.52 16.68 -4.08
CA LEU A 229 14.50 17.61 -4.59
C LEU A 229 14.75 19.08 -4.22
N CYS A 230 15.64 19.32 -3.27
CA CYS A 230 16.02 20.63 -2.79
C CYS A 230 17.43 21.04 -3.30
N ASP A 231 18.24 20.08 -3.77
CA ASP A 231 19.53 20.36 -4.42
C ASP A 231 19.33 20.91 -5.84
N LYS A 232 19.60 22.21 -6.03
CA LYS A 232 19.48 22.89 -7.33
C LYS A 232 20.37 22.32 -8.43
N LYS A 233 21.37 21.50 -8.09
CA LYS A 233 22.27 20.85 -9.05
C LYS A 233 21.84 19.43 -9.41
N SER A 234 20.84 18.87 -8.75
CA SER A 234 20.37 17.52 -9.02
C SER A 234 19.58 17.43 -10.32
N GLU A 235 19.57 16.23 -10.91
CA GLU A 235 18.73 15.95 -12.07
C GLU A 235 17.24 15.99 -11.69
N GLU A 236 16.89 15.52 -10.50
CA GLU A 236 15.53 15.53 -9.98
C GLU A 236 14.96 16.95 -9.84
N PHE A 237 15.77 17.90 -9.38
CA PHE A 237 15.38 19.31 -9.32
C PHE A 237 15.12 19.88 -10.71
N ALA A 238 15.98 19.57 -11.68
CA ALA A 238 15.80 20.00 -13.07
C ALA A 238 14.52 19.42 -13.69
N LEU A 239 14.25 18.12 -13.50
CA LEU A 239 13.03 17.46 -13.96
C LEU A 239 11.76 18.07 -13.34
N MET A 240 11.83 18.43 -12.07
CA MET A 240 10.74 19.11 -11.38
C MET A 240 10.46 20.51 -11.96
N LEU A 241 11.50 21.28 -12.32
CA LEU A 241 11.31 22.55 -13.02
C LEU A 241 10.69 22.35 -14.40
N SER A 242 11.17 21.37 -15.18
CA SER A 242 10.56 21.02 -16.47
C SER A 242 9.09 20.62 -16.34
N LEU A 243 8.72 19.91 -15.27
CA LEU A 243 7.32 19.58 -14.97
C LEU A 243 6.48 20.85 -14.75
N GLN A 244 6.99 21.81 -13.97
CA GLN A 244 6.31 23.09 -13.76
C GLN A 244 6.15 23.88 -15.06
N GLU A 245 7.18 23.95 -15.90
CA GLU A 245 7.13 24.62 -17.19
C GLU A 245 6.06 23.98 -18.09
N MET A 246 6.05 22.65 -18.22
CA MET A 246 5.03 21.93 -18.98
C MET A 246 3.61 22.22 -18.47
N LEU A 247 3.40 22.19 -17.15
CA LEU A 247 2.10 22.47 -16.54
C LEU A 247 1.70 23.94 -16.69
N THR A 248 2.65 24.86 -16.69
CA THR A 248 2.42 26.29 -16.95
C THR A 248 2.01 26.51 -18.40
N HIS A 249 2.68 25.85 -19.36
CA HIS A 249 2.30 25.88 -20.77
C HIS A 249 0.91 25.29 -21.00
N TYR A 250 0.62 24.17 -20.35
CA TYR A 250 -0.70 23.54 -20.37
C TYR A 250 -1.77 24.49 -19.81
N ARG A 251 -1.56 25.06 -18.63
CA ARG A 251 -2.47 26.03 -17.98
C ARG A 251 -2.75 27.24 -18.88
N ASN A 252 -1.72 27.76 -19.54
CA ASN A 252 -1.83 28.91 -20.42
C ASN A 252 -2.34 28.54 -21.82
N ARG A 253 -2.66 27.26 -22.08
CA ARG A 253 -3.03 26.73 -23.41
C ARG A 253 -2.02 27.10 -24.51
N THR A 254 -0.73 27.23 -24.17
CA THR A 254 0.36 27.62 -25.08
C THR A 254 1.14 26.43 -25.64
N ILE A 255 0.63 25.20 -25.47
CA ILE A 255 1.26 24.01 -26.06
C ILE A 255 1.13 24.08 -27.58
N VAL A 256 2.17 24.58 -28.23
CA VAL A 256 2.42 24.42 -29.66
C VAL A 256 2.56 22.92 -29.89
N ARG A 257 1.74 22.34 -30.78
CA ARG A 257 1.83 20.93 -31.18
C ARG A 257 3.28 20.61 -31.55
N ILE A 258 4.00 19.92 -30.67
CA ILE A 258 5.29 19.34 -31.00
C ILE A 258 4.96 18.13 -31.90
N SER A 259 5.02 18.37 -33.21
CA SER A 259 4.90 17.32 -34.22
C SER A 259 6.06 16.35 -34.07
N SER A 260 5.84 15.23 -33.38
CA SER A 260 6.81 14.13 -33.35
C SER A 260 6.58 13.21 -34.55
N PRO A 261 7.59 13.02 -35.44
CA PRO A 261 7.51 12.03 -36.49
C PRO A 261 8.10 10.72 -35.97
N HIS A 262 7.25 9.74 -35.65
CA HIS A 262 7.42 8.35 -36.13
C HIS A 262 6.36 7.39 -35.59
N PRO A 263 6.00 6.37 -36.39
CA PRO A 263 5.16 5.26 -35.96
C PRO A 263 6.04 4.18 -35.33
N GLN A 264 5.87 3.91 -34.04
CA GLN A 264 6.25 2.62 -33.47
C GLN A 264 5.01 1.93 -32.95
N LEU A 265 4.95 0.62 -33.20
CA LEU A 265 3.90 -0.31 -32.77
C LEU A 265 3.49 -0.01 -31.33
N ARG A 266 2.29 0.56 -31.16
CA ARG A 266 1.78 0.98 -29.85
C ARG A 266 1.23 -0.24 -29.11
N THR A 267 1.93 -0.64 -28.06
CA THR A 267 1.31 -1.37 -26.94
C THR A 267 0.27 -0.45 -26.27
N SER A 268 -0.85 -1.00 -25.82
CA SER A 268 -1.87 -0.24 -25.08
C SER A 268 -1.22 0.52 -23.89
N PRO A 269 -1.67 1.74 -23.54
CA PRO A 269 -1.20 2.46 -22.35
C PRO A 269 -1.29 1.63 -21.05
N GLN A 270 -2.26 0.71 -20.97
CA GLN A 270 -2.40 -0.21 -19.84
C GLN A 270 -1.28 -1.26 -19.83
N ASP A 271 -0.87 -1.75 -21.01
CA ASP A 271 0.23 -2.71 -21.12
C ASP A 271 1.57 -2.08 -20.74
N SER A 272 1.82 -0.81 -21.11
CA SER A 272 3.05 -0.11 -20.72
C SER A 272 3.10 0.17 -19.22
N ARG A 273 1.96 0.46 -18.59
CA ARG A 273 1.85 0.60 -17.13
C ARG A 273 2.08 -0.73 -16.39
N GLN A 274 1.42 -1.81 -16.79
CA GLN A 274 1.60 -3.14 -16.21
C GLN A 274 3.04 -3.63 -16.37
N LEU A 275 3.68 -3.37 -17.51
CA LEU A 275 5.10 -3.69 -17.73
C LEU A 275 5.99 -2.98 -16.70
N ARG A 276 5.78 -1.68 -16.46
CA ARG A 276 6.54 -0.93 -15.44
C ARG A 276 6.39 -1.54 -14.04
N PHE A 277 5.19 -1.97 -13.64
CA PHE A 277 5.02 -2.63 -12.33
C PHE A 277 5.68 -4.00 -12.27
N MET A 278 5.64 -4.77 -13.35
CA MET A 278 6.38 -6.03 -13.43
C MET A 278 7.91 -5.82 -13.41
N ASP A 279 8.41 -4.75 -14.03
CA ASP A 279 9.82 -4.34 -13.93
C ASP A 279 10.18 -3.95 -12.49
N LEU A 280 9.31 -3.24 -11.77
CA LEU A 280 9.50 -2.97 -10.34
C LEU A 280 9.53 -4.25 -9.50
N PHE A 281 8.68 -5.23 -9.83
CA PHE A 281 8.71 -6.53 -9.16
C PHE A 281 10.00 -7.30 -9.45
N LEU A 282 10.50 -7.24 -10.68
CA LEU A 282 11.81 -7.80 -11.05
C LEU A 282 12.93 -7.11 -10.25
N GLY A 283 12.92 -5.78 -10.16
CA GLY A 283 13.88 -5.02 -9.36
C GLY A 283 13.84 -5.42 -7.88
N TYR A 284 12.65 -5.63 -7.31
CA TYR A 284 12.47 -6.15 -5.94
C TYR A 284 13.14 -7.52 -5.73
N LEU A 285 13.03 -8.44 -6.71
CA LEU A 285 13.68 -9.74 -6.62
C LEU A 285 15.21 -9.59 -6.72
N LEU A 286 15.71 -8.84 -7.70
CA LEU A 286 17.15 -8.64 -7.89
C LEU A 286 17.81 -7.91 -6.71
N GLU A 287 17.12 -6.93 -6.10
CA GLU A 287 17.61 -6.24 -4.90
C GLU A 287 17.83 -7.23 -3.73
N LEU A 288 16.99 -8.25 -3.60
CA LEU A 288 17.07 -9.21 -2.49
C LEU A 288 17.91 -10.45 -2.79
N GLU A 289 18.21 -10.73 -4.05
CA GLU A 289 19.00 -11.89 -4.49
C GLU A 289 20.30 -12.08 -3.68
N PRO A 290 21.09 -11.03 -3.35
CA PRO A 290 22.31 -11.20 -2.56
C PRO A 290 22.10 -11.87 -1.19
N LEU A 291 20.90 -11.76 -0.59
CA LEU A 291 20.57 -12.41 0.68
C LEU A 291 20.56 -13.95 0.60
N ILE A 292 20.44 -14.51 -0.61
CA ILE A 292 20.54 -15.96 -0.85
C ILE A 292 21.93 -16.46 -0.44
N SER A 293 22.97 -15.75 -0.89
CA SER A 293 24.38 -16.10 -0.63
C SER A 293 24.83 -15.83 0.81
N GLY A 294 23.96 -15.21 1.63
CA GLY A 294 24.20 -14.91 3.02
C GLY A 294 24.49 -13.43 3.27
N TYR A 295 23.91 -12.86 4.33
CA TYR A 295 23.99 -11.43 4.61
C TYR A 295 25.42 -10.91 4.82
N ALA A 296 26.31 -11.75 5.36
CA ALA A 296 27.70 -11.40 5.63
C ALA A 296 28.52 -11.07 4.37
N THR A 297 28.04 -11.43 3.17
CA THR A 297 28.73 -11.13 1.91
C THR A 297 28.37 -9.76 1.35
N ILE A 298 27.40 -9.05 1.96
CA ILE A 298 26.92 -7.76 1.49
C ILE A 298 27.70 -6.64 2.20
N GLN A 299 28.55 -5.94 1.46
CA GLN A 299 29.41 -4.89 2.02
C GLN A 299 28.63 -3.65 2.50
N ASN A 300 27.51 -3.31 1.83
CA ASN A 300 26.67 -2.16 2.16
C ASN A 300 25.19 -2.51 2.00
N PRO A 301 24.57 -3.20 2.98
CA PRO A 301 23.19 -3.63 2.86
C PRO A 301 22.22 -2.44 2.89
N THR A 302 21.25 -2.42 1.99
CA THR A 302 20.16 -1.43 2.05
C THR A 302 19.35 -1.61 3.34
N VAL A 303 18.67 -0.56 3.81
CA VAL A 303 17.73 -0.65 4.95
C VAL A 303 16.72 -1.77 4.72
N PHE A 304 16.31 -1.93 3.46
CA PHE A 304 15.39 -2.99 3.07
C PHE A 304 16.02 -4.39 3.19
N GLN A 305 17.22 -4.61 2.66
CA GLN A 305 17.95 -5.87 2.81
C GLN A 305 18.18 -6.23 4.29
N ALA A 306 18.55 -5.25 5.13
CA ALA A 306 18.71 -5.45 6.57
C ALA A 306 17.39 -5.88 7.24
N THR A 307 16.28 -5.23 6.88
CA THR A 307 14.94 -5.56 7.40
C THR A 307 14.52 -6.97 7.01
N VAL A 308 14.72 -7.37 5.74
CA VAL A 308 14.43 -8.73 5.26
C VAL A 308 15.30 -9.76 5.97
N ASN A 309 16.59 -9.46 6.16
CA ASN A 309 17.52 -10.35 6.84
C ASN A 309 17.10 -10.63 8.30
N GLY A 310 16.56 -9.63 9.01
CA GLY A 310 16.06 -9.82 10.37
C GLY A 310 14.85 -10.76 10.48
N LYS A 311 14.11 -10.99 9.39
CA LYS A 311 12.90 -11.82 9.38
C LYS A 311 12.79 -12.67 8.10
N ARG A 312 13.82 -13.43 7.76
CA ARG A 312 13.91 -14.17 6.48
C ARG A 312 12.73 -15.10 6.19
N ASP A 313 12.29 -15.94 7.12
CA ASP A 313 11.10 -16.80 6.92
C ASP A 313 9.83 -15.99 6.61
N PHE A 314 9.77 -14.75 7.12
CA PHE A 314 8.60 -13.88 6.99
C PHE A 314 8.67 -12.94 5.79
N LEU A 315 9.83 -12.45 5.38
CA LEU A 315 9.97 -11.39 4.37
C LEU A 315 10.75 -11.79 3.12
N LEU A 316 11.57 -12.84 3.15
CA LEU A 316 12.38 -13.23 2.00
C LEU A 316 11.46 -13.80 0.88
N PRO A 317 11.56 -13.31 -0.36
CA PRO A 317 10.75 -13.80 -1.49
C PRO A 317 11.17 -15.21 -1.94
N PHE A 318 12.43 -15.59 -1.71
CA PHE A 318 12.95 -16.89 -2.13
C PHE A 318 12.69 -17.94 -1.06
N ARG A 319 11.58 -18.66 -1.24
CA ARG A 319 11.01 -19.59 -0.27
C ARG A 319 12.00 -20.62 0.28
N GLU A 320 12.78 -21.26 -0.59
CA GLU A 320 13.70 -22.33 -0.20
C GLU A 320 14.94 -21.82 0.57
N HIS A 321 15.14 -20.50 0.59
CA HIS A 321 16.23 -19.83 1.33
C HIS A 321 15.80 -19.25 2.68
N GLY A 322 14.55 -19.52 3.10
CA GLY A 322 14.10 -19.26 4.47
C GLY A 322 14.79 -20.21 5.46
N PRO A 323 15.29 -19.74 6.62
CA PRO A 323 16.02 -20.59 7.57
C PRO A 323 15.29 -21.88 7.97
N SER A 324 14.01 -21.78 8.33
CA SER A 324 13.23 -22.96 8.73
C SER A 324 13.09 -23.94 7.57
N ARG A 325 12.90 -23.42 6.35
CA ARG A 325 12.77 -24.22 5.13
C ARG A 325 14.06 -24.92 4.76
N ALA A 326 15.16 -24.19 4.71
CA ALA A 326 16.48 -24.73 4.43
C ALA A 326 16.87 -25.84 5.41
N ARG A 327 16.49 -25.72 6.69
CA ARG A 327 16.71 -26.76 7.70
C ARG A 327 15.85 -28.00 7.45
N SER A 328 14.56 -27.81 7.19
CA SER A 328 13.59 -28.93 7.07
C SER A 328 13.82 -29.88 5.89
N ARG A 329 14.65 -29.49 4.91
CA ARG A 329 15.04 -30.29 3.74
C ARG A 329 16.36 -31.04 3.91
N LEU A 330 17.09 -30.81 5.01
CA LEU A 330 18.32 -31.56 5.27
C LEU A 330 17.99 -33.03 5.49
N ALA A 331 18.93 -33.92 5.17
CA ALA A 331 18.80 -35.35 5.40
C ALA A 331 18.35 -35.64 6.85
N GLY A 332 17.40 -36.54 7.01
CA GLY A 332 16.83 -36.90 8.32
C GLY A 332 15.69 -35.99 8.84
N ASN A 333 15.25 -34.98 8.07
CA ASN A 333 14.21 -34.03 8.49
C ASN A 333 12.89 -34.19 7.71
N SER A 334 11.89 -33.36 8.04
CA SER A 334 10.48 -33.53 7.63
C SER A 334 10.26 -33.69 6.12
N PHE A 335 11.13 -33.08 5.29
CA PHE A 335 11.00 -33.09 3.84
C PHE A 335 12.21 -33.72 3.15
N ASP A 336 12.91 -34.61 3.85
CA ASP A 336 13.83 -35.55 3.20
C ASP A 336 13.04 -36.41 2.19
N PRO A 337 13.48 -36.50 0.92
CA PRO A 337 12.85 -37.34 -0.10
C PRO A 337 12.65 -38.81 0.32
N LEU A 338 13.48 -39.35 1.22
CA LEU A 338 13.34 -40.72 1.72
C LEU A 338 12.07 -40.93 2.55
N PHE A 339 11.63 -39.90 3.26
CA PHE A 339 10.51 -40.00 4.20
C PHE A 339 9.26 -39.27 3.73
N SER A 340 9.38 -38.35 2.78
CA SER A 340 8.29 -37.47 2.35
C SER A 340 7.04 -38.27 1.93
N ARG A 341 7.21 -39.44 1.31
CA ARG A 341 6.15 -40.37 0.86
C ARG A 341 5.79 -41.45 1.89
N THR A 342 5.84 -41.12 3.17
CA THR A 342 5.45 -42.02 4.27
C THR A 342 4.42 -41.35 5.18
N LEU A 343 3.64 -42.11 5.94
CA LEU A 343 2.75 -41.56 6.97
C LEU A 343 3.50 -40.68 7.98
N GLY A 344 4.71 -41.10 8.37
CA GLY A 344 5.60 -40.31 9.22
C GLY A 344 6.02 -38.98 8.56
N GLY A 345 6.28 -38.98 7.25
CA GLY A 345 6.57 -37.77 6.48
C GLY A 345 5.38 -36.82 6.43
N LEU A 346 4.17 -37.35 6.22
CA LEU A 346 2.94 -36.56 6.27
C LEU A 346 2.72 -35.94 7.65
N LEU A 347 2.84 -36.73 8.72
CA LEU A 347 2.78 -36.23 10.09
C LEU A 347 3.83 -35.14 10.32
N SER A 348 5.08 -35.39 9.96
CA SER A 348 6.19 -34.46 10.14
C SER A 348 5.96 -33.14 9.42
N GLY A 349 5.43 -33.19 8.19
CA GLY A 349 5.07 -32.00 7.43
C GLY A 349 3.94 -31.21 8.10
N LEU A 350 2.93 -31.89 8.64
CA LEU A 350 1.84 -31.27 9.42
C LEU A 350 2.36 -30.64 10.72
N ILE A 351 3.25 -31.32 11.47
CA ILE A 351 3.88 -30.78 12.67
C ILE A 351 4.74 -29.57 12.31
N PHE A 352 5.55 -29.67 11.26
CA PHE A 352 6.39 -28.58 10.79
C PHE A 352 5.54 -27.34 10.46
N ARG A 353 4.61 -27.46 9.51
CA ARG A 353 3.80 -26.30 9.09
C ARG A 353 2.76 -25.85 10.09
N GLY A 354 2.14 -26.80 10.79
CA GLY A 354 1.05 -26.59 11.74
C GLY A 354 1.51 -26.18 13.14
N VAL A 355 2.75 -26.47 13.55
CA VAL A 355 3.21 -26.21 14.93
C VAL A 355 4.55 -25.48 14.96
N ILE A 356 5.62 -26.09 14.43
CA ILE A 356 7.01 -25.65 14.69
C ILE A 356 7.61 -24.72 13.61
N PHE A 357 6.88 -24.35 12.55
CA PHE A 357 7.42 -23.47 11.50
C PHE A 357 7.78 -22.08 12.04
N SER A 358 9.00 -21.62 11.75
CA SER A 358 9.57 -20.35 12.19
C SER A 358 9.65 -20.24 13.71
N THR A 359 10.17 -21.30 14.35
CA THR A 359 10.43 -21.37 15.79
C THR A 359 11.87 -21.81 16.07
N PRO A 360 12.43 -21.44 17.24
CA PRO A 360 13.74 -21.94 17.68
C PRO A 360 13.82 -23.48 17.69
N PHE A 361 12.76 -24.18 18.11
CA PHE A 361 12.72 -25.65 18.09
C PHE A 361 13.05 -26.21 16.69
N SER A 362 12.41 -25.70 15.63
CA SER A 362 12.66 -26.19 14.26
C SER A 362 14.08 -25.92 13.75
N MET A 363 14.82 -25.02 14.40
CA MET A 363 16.20 -24.71 14.04
C MET A 363 17.21 -25.59 14.78
N GLN A 364 16.85 -26.12 15.94
CA GLN A 364 17.76 -26.83 16.85
C GLN A 364 17.51 -28.33 16.91
N ALA A 365 16.26 -28.77 16.80
CA ALA A 365 15.87 -30.17 16.94
C ALA A 365 15.76 -30.89 15.58
N GLN A 366 15.60 -32.22 15.63
CA GLN A 366 15.14 -32.98 14.47
C GLN A 366 13.68 -32.60 14.15
N THR A 367 13.32 -32.55 12.87
CA THR A 367 11.93 -32.23 12.48
C THR A 367 11.17 -33.40 11.84
N PHE A 368 11.81 -34.55 11.68
CA PHE A 368 11.14 -35.79 11.28
C PHE A 368 10.69 -36.60 12.50
N PHE A 369 9.41 -36.98 12.50
CA PHE A 369 8.75 -37.77 13.53
C PHE A 369 7.91 -38.85 12.86
N ALA A 370 8.35 -40.10 12.95
CA ALA A 370 7.62 -41.22 12.36
C ALA A 370 6.26 -41.45 13.03
N THR A 371 6.14 -41.12 14.32
CA THR A 371 4.96 -41.31 15.16
C THR A 371 4.86 -40.20 16.22
N PRO A 372 3.71 -40.04 16.91
CA PRO A 372 3.60 -39.14 18.06
C PRO A 372 4.59 -39.47 19.18
N ALA A 373 4.92 -40.75 19.39
CA ALA A 373 5.92 -41.16 20.38
C ALA A 373 7.34 -40.64 20.05
N ALA A 374 7.70 -40.61 18.76
CA ALA A 374 8.96 -40.03 18.31
C ALA A 374 9.01 -38.52 18.59
N TRP A 375 7.90 -37.81 18.34
CA TRP A 375 7.76 -36.40 18.74
C TRP A 375 7.93 -36.21 20.25
N THR A 376 7.22 -36.98 21.07
CA THR A 376 7.29 -36.86 22.53
C THR A 376 8.69 -37.08 23.07
N THR A 377 9.44 -38.02 22.49
CA THR A 377 10.84 -38.30 22.83
C THR A 377 11.73 -37.10 22.52
N GLU A 378 11.55 -36.46 21.38
CA GLU A 378 12.33 -35.26 21.01
C GLU A 378 11.92 -34.05 21.85
N TYR A 379 10.62 -33.83 22.03
CA TYR A 379 10.06 -32.75 22.84
C TYR A 379 10.55 -32.81 24.29
N ALA A 380 10.68 -34.00 24.87
CA ALA A 380 11.16 -34.22 26.23
C ALA A 380 12.55 -33.57 26.49
N LYS A 381 13.40 -33.49 25.46
CA LYS A 381 14.74 -32.88 25.53
C LYS A 381 14.70 -31.36 25.73
N PHE A 382 13.56 -30.71 25.47
CA PHE A 382 13.42 -29.25 25.44
C PHE A 382 12.35 -28.72 26.40
N THR A 383 11.75 -29.54 27.26
CA THR A 383 10.59 -29.19 28.11
C THR A 383 10.80 -27.99 29.03
N SER A 384 12.05 -27.60 29.31
CA SER A 384 12.39 -26.39 30.08
C SER A 384 12.18 -25.08 29.31
N HIS A 385 11.94 -25.11 28.00
CA HIS A 385 11.77 -23.93 27.17
C HIS A 385 10.33 -23.39 27.19
N PRO A 386 10.14 -22.08 26.96
CA PRO A 386 8.81 -21.47 26.94
C PRO A 386 7.97 -21.91 25.72
N PRO A 387 6.63 -21.74 25.72
CA PRO A 387 5.75 -22.15 24.61
C PRO A 387 6.15 -21.59 23.24
N GLU A 388 6.68 -20.37 23.18
CA GLU A 388 7.12 -19.69 21.96
C GLU A 388 8.32 -20.38 21.29
N PHE A 389 9.08 -21.17 22.05
CA PHE A 389 10.15 -22.02 21.52
C PHE A 389 9.60 -23.06 20.55
N PHE A 390 8.39 -23.57 20.83
CA PHE A 390 7.75 -24.64 20.07
C PHE A 390 6.74 -24.14 19.05
N CYS A 391 6.10 -22.99 19.28
CA CYS A 391 5.06 -22.49 18.38
C CYS A 391 5.09 -20.97 18.22
N ASN A 392 5.28 -20.51 16.98
CA ASN A 392 5.15 -19.11 16.62
C ASN A 392 3.73 -18.83 16.11
N LEU A 393 2.89 -18.23 16.96
CA LEU A 393 1.49 -17.93 16.64
C LEU A 393 1.33 -16.90 15.51
N SER A 394 2.40 -16.20 15.12
CA SER A 394 2.42 -15.15 14.08
C SER A 394 3.18 -15.55 12.80
N ALA A 395 3.60 -16.82 12.67
CA ALA A 395 4.47 -17.26 11.56
C ALA A 395 3.90 -16.95 10.16
N TYR A 396 2.57 -16.91 10.02
CA TYR A 396 1.88 -16.63 8.76
C TYR A 396 1.17 -15.26 8.72
N GLY A 397 1.48 -14.35 9.65
CA GLY A 397 0.87 -13.02 9.73
C GLY A 397 0.09 -12.82 11.02
N ARG A 398 -1.24 -12.66 10.93
CA ARG A 398 -2.09 -12.41 12.10
C ARG A 398 -1.98 -13.56 13.10
N ARG A 399 -1.87 -13.23 14.39
CA ARG A 399 -1.79 -14.20 15.50
C ARG A 399 -2.98 -15.17 15.44
N LYS A 400 -2.70 -16.47 15.38
CA LYS A 400 -3.70 -17.54 15.55
C LYS A 400 -3.62 -18.10 16.96
N SER A 401 -4.69 -18.04 17.74
CA SER A 401 -4.69 -18.42 19.16
C SER A 401 -4.65 -19.93 19.39
N ASN A 402 -5.14 -20.73 18.44
CA ASN A 402 -5.36 -22.17 18.62
C ASN A 402 -4.26 -23.06 18.03
N ARG A 403 -3.16 -22.47 17.55
CA ARG A 403 -1.99 -23.21 17.03
C ARG A 403 -1.12 -23.67 18.21
N GLY A 404 -0.73 -24.94 18.26
CA GLY A 404 0.18 -25.43 19.32
C GLY A 404 0.45 -26.93 19.29
N ILE A 405 1.28 -27.39 20.23
CA ILE A 405 1.72 -28.80 20.34
C ILE A 405 0.57 -29.78 20.59
N HIS A 406 -0.55 -29.31 21.14
CA HIS A 406 -1.75 -30.12 21.38
C HIS A 406 -2.43 -30.62 20.08
N LEU A 407 -2.03 -30.11 18.91
CA LEU A 407 -2.58 -30.52 17.61
C LEU A 407 -1.98 -31.83 17.08
N ILE A 408 -0.89 -32.32 17.68
CA ILE A 408 -0.09 -33.42 17.12
C ILE A 408 -0.86 -34.74 17.11
N ASP A 409 -1.49 -35.10 18.22
CA ASP A 409 -2.31 -36.31 18.29
C ASP A 409 -3.51 -36.21 17.33
N ALA A 410 -4.14 -35.05 17.25
CA ALA A 410 -5.24 -34.82 16.31
C ALA A 410 -4.80 -34.93 14.84
N TYR A 411 -3.56 -34.56 14.51
CA TYR A 411 -3.00 -34.80 13.18
C TYR A 411 -2.76 -36.29 12.92
N TRP A 412 -2.25 -37.01 13.90
CA TRP A 412 -2.04 -38.45 13.80
C TRP A 412 -3.36 -39.21 13.59
N ASP A 413 -4.39 -38.90 14.37
CA ASP A 413 -5.70 -39.52 14.22
C ASP A 413 -6.30 -39.23 12.83
N ALA A 414 -6.15 -37.99 12.36
CA ALA A 414 -6.65 -37.57 11.06
C ALA A 414 -5.97 -38.27 9.87
N ILE A 415 -4.66 -38.55 9.94
CA ILE A 415 -3.97 -39.29 8.86
C ILE A 415 -4.28 -40.79 8.86
N ASN A 416 -4.65 -41.37 10.01
CA ASN A 416 -5.04 -42.78 10.14
C ASN A 416 -6.51 -43.03 9.80
N THR A 417 -7.30 -41.97 9.58
CA THR A 417 -8.69 -42.10 9.13
C THR A 417 -8.74 -42.52 7.65
N PRO A 418 -9.70 -43.37 7.21
CA PRO A 418 -9.84 -43.75 5.81
C PRO A 418 -9.83 -42.55 4.83
N GLY A 419 -9.21 -42.75 3.68
CA GLY A 419 -9.04 -41.70 2.66
C GLY A 419 -7.77 -40.87 2.79
N CYS A 420 -6.73 -41.41 3.42
CA CYS A 420 -5.35 -40.97 3.23
C CYS A 420 -4.93 -41.24 1.77
N PRO A 421 -4.23 -40.32 1.10
CA PRO A 421 -3.97 -40.43 -0.33
C PRO A 421 -2.81 -41.38 -0.62
N ASP A 422 -2.95 -42.11 -1.73
CA ASP A 422 -2.02 -43.16 -2.18
C ASP A 422 -0.54 -42.71 -2.28
N TRP A 423 -0.24 -41.42 -2.44
CA TRP A 423 1.15 -40.94 -2.52
C TRP A 423 1.95 -41.15 -1.22
N VAL A 424 1.26 -41.33 -0.08
CA VAL A 424 1.84 -41.44 1.27
C VAL A 424 2.36 -42.85 1.58
N GLU A 425 2.19 -43.81 0.67
CA GLU A 425 2.62 -45.20 0.85
C GLU A 425 3.46 -45.73 -0.32
N ASN A 426 4.04 -44.83 -1.13
CA ASN A 426 4.78 -45.18 -2.35
C ASN A 426 3.99 -46.06 -3.35
N THR A 427 2.66 -46.12 -3.25
CA THR A 427 1.83 -47.02 -4.08
C THR A 427 1.60 -46.48 -5.49
N ARG A 428 1.92 -45.21 -5.74
CA ARG A 428 1.80 -44.55 -7.04
C ARG A 428 3.13 -43.91 -7.44
N ASP A 429 3.58 -44.15 -8.67
CA ASP A 429 4.86 -43.66 -9.24
C ASP A 429 4.92 -42.12 -9.42
N GLY A 430 4.85 -41.36 -8.32
CA GLY A 430 5.01 -39.89 -8.35
C GLY A 430 3.95 -39.11 -9.13
N ASN A 431 2.84 -39.75 -9.53
CA ASN A 431 1.81 -39.16 -10.38
C ASN A 431 0.74 -38.35 -9.63
N TYR A 432 0.89 -38.15 -8.32
CA TYR A 432 -0.07 -37.36 -7.55
C TYR A 432 0.09 -35.86 -7.85
N SER A 433 -0.98 -35.22 -8.31
CA SER A 433 -0.90 -33.83 -8.74
C SER A 433 -0.87 -32.86 -7.56
N PHE A 434 -0.30 -31.68 -7.80
CA PHE A 434 -0.30 -30.59 -6.83
C PHE A 434 -1.72 -30.23 -6.36
N ALA A 435 -2.69 -30.18 -7.28
CA ALA A 435 -4.06 -29.81 -6.97
C ALA A 435 -4.76 -30.85 -6.09
N GLU A 436 -4.53 -32.15 -6.33
CA GLU A 436 -5.07 -33.22 -5.49
C GLU A 436 -4.51 -33.12 -4.06
N CYS A 437 -3.20 -32.92 -3.90
CA CYS A 437 -2.57 -32.79 -2.56
C CYS A 437 -3.04 -31.54 -1.84
N PHE A 438 -3.10 -30.40 -2.53
CA PHE A 438 -3.65 -29.17 -1.98
C PHE A 438 -5.08 -29.35 -1.48
N ASN A 439 -5.94 -29.98 -2.30
CA ASN A 439 -7.33 -30.21 -1.92
C ASN A 439 -7.48 -31.20 -0.76
N PHE A 440 -6.66 -32.26 -0.71
CA PHE A 440 -6.62 -33.19 0.41
C PHE A 440 -6.24 -32.49 1.72
N LEU A 441 -5.17 -31.70 1.73
CA LEU A 441 -4.69 -31.00 2.92
C LEU A 441 -5.63 -29.87 3.36
N LYS A 442 -6.29 -29.23 2.39
CA LYS A 442 -7.28 -28.17 2.63
C LYS A 442 -8.63 -28.71 3.15
N ALA A 443 -8.96 -29.98 2.88
CA ALA A 443 -10.34 -30.46 2.78
C ALA A 443 -11.27 -30.08 3.96
N SER A 444 -12.21 -29.19 3.60
CA SER A 444 -13.62 -29.03 4.00
C SER A 444 -14.00 -28.68 5.44
N ASN A 445 -15.31 -28.49 5.69
CA ASN A 445 -15.88 -28.11 6.98
C ASN A 445 -16.62 -29.32 7.60
N PRO A 446 -16.17 -29.84 8.76
CA PRO A 446 -14.99 -29.42 9.51
C PRO A 446 -13.67 -29.83 8.81
N SER A 447 -12.61 -29.05 9.04
CA SER A 447 -11.30 -29.29 8.43
C SER A 447 -10.71 -30.59 8.95
N ARG A 448 -10.27 -31.46 8.02
CA ARG A 448 -9.59 -32.72 8.36
C ARG A 448 -8.40 -32.48 9.29
N PHE A 449 -7.61 -31.44 9.00
CA PHE A 449 -6.44 -31.09 9.80
C PHE A 449 -6.68 -29.73 10.50
N LYS A 450 -6.88 -29.78 11.82
CA LYS A 450 -7.10 -28.58 12.64
C LYS A 450 -6.02 -27.51 12.40
N GLU A 451 -6.43 -26.26 12.27
CA GLU A 451 -5.57 -25.10 11.97
C GLU A 451 -4.85 -25.08 10.60
N ILE A 452 -4.95 -26.12 9.78
CA ILE A 452 -4.42 -26.16 8.41
C ILE A 452 -5.43 -25.54 7.45
N GLY A 453 -5.42 -24.21 7.36
CA GLY A 453 -6.20 -23.47 6.37
C GLY A 453 -5.58 -23.54 4.97
N ALA A 454 -6.27 -22.98 3.97
CA ALA A 454 -5.83 -22.99 2.56
C ALA A 454 -4.39 -22.50 2.35
N LEU A 455 -3.95 -21.45 3.06
CA LEU A 455 -2.57 -20.97 2.96
C LEU A 455 -1.56 -22.04 3.43
N ILE A 456 -1.80 -22.66 4.58
CA ILE A 456 -0.88 -23.66 5.14
C ILE A 456 -0.91 -24.94 4.30
N ALA A 457 -2.08 -25.33 3.80
CA ALA A 457 -2.22 -26.43 2.85
C ALA A 457 -1.36 -26.21 1.59
N PHE A 458 -1.43 -25.03 0.96
CA PHE A 458 -0.58 -24.72 -0.21
C PHE A 458 0.90 -24.79 0.13
N LEU A 459 1.32 -24.21 1.26
CA LEU A 459 2.72 -24.24 1.67
C LEU A 459 3.20 -25.68 1.91
N LEU A 460 2.39 -26.51 2.55
CA LEU A 460 2.73 -27.91 2.80
C LEU A 460 2.76 -28.72 1.49
N THR A 461 1.81 -28.52 0.58
CA THR A 461 1.85 -29.12 -0.77
C THR A 461 3.11 -28.73 -1.53
N ALA A 462 3.52 -27.46 -1.43
CA ALA A 462 4.75 -26.97 -2.03
C ALA A 462 5.99 -27.65 -1.43
N ASP A 463 6.03 -27.89 -0.11
CA ASP A 463 7.13 -28.63 0.49
C ASP A 463 7.21 -30.07 -0.03
N PHE A 464 6.08 -30.76 -0.16
CA PHE A 464 6.03 -32.10 -0.75
C PHE A 464 6.40 -32.11 -2.23
N ALA A 465 6.08 -31.05 -2.97
CA ALA A 465 6.49 -30.93 -4.36
C ALA A 465 8.02 -30.80 -4.51
N TYR A 466 8.66 -29.97 -3.69
CA TYR A 466 10.13 -29.88 -3.64
C TYR A 466 10.79 -31.17 -3.16
N ALA A 467 10.14 -31.93 -2.28
CA ALA A 467 10.60 -33.26 -1.86
C ALA A 467 10.29 -34.38 -2.86
N ALA A 468 9.83 -34.04 -4.08
CA ALA A 468 9.43 -34.97 -5.13
C ALA A 468 8.35 -35.99 -4.74
N ALA A 469 7.59 -35.73 -3.68
CA ALA A 469 6.43 -36.54 -3.28
C ALA A 469 5.17 -36.21 -4.09
N VAL A 470 5.10 -34.97 -4.58
CA VAL A 470 3.98 -34.45 -5.37
C VAL A 470 4.52 -33.76 -6.63
N LYS A 471 3.77 -33.79 -7.73
CA LYS A 471 4.19 -33.12 -8.97
C LYS A 471 4.23 -31.60 -8.80
N MET A 472 5.24 -30.94 -9.39
CA MET A 472 5.31 -29.48 -9.45
C MET A 472 4.10 -28.87 -10.18
N PRO A 473 3.56 -27.72 -9.73
CA PRO A 473 2.36 -27.14 -10.31
C PRO A 473 2.66 -26.31 -11.57
N SER A 474 1.72 -26.32 -12.51
CA SER A 474 1.71 -25.36 -13.62
C SER A 474 1.36 -23.94 -13.13
N ALA A 475 1.65 -22.91 -13.92
CA ALA A 475 1.27 -21.54 -13.60
C ALA A 475 -0.26 -21.39 -13.46
N ASN A 476 -1.05 -22.07 -14.31
CA ASN A 476 -2.51 -22.08 -14.21
C ASN A 476 -3.00 -22.71 -12.89
N THR A 477 -2.36 -23.80 -12.46
CA THR A 477 -2.67 -24.45 -11.18
C THR A 477 -2.41 -23.50 -10.01
N VAL A 478 -1.25 -22.83 -10.00
CA VAL A 478 -0.94 -21.84 -8.95
C VAL A 478 -1.90 -20.65 -9.00
N GLY A 479 -2.24 -20.13 -10.18
CA GLY A 479 -3.24 -19.07 -10.35
C GLY A 479 -4.60 -19.42 -9.74
N SER A 480 -5.11 -20.63 -9.98
CA SER A 480 -6.35 -21.11 -9.34
C SER A 480 -6.24 -21.15 -7.82
N ILE A 481 -5.10 -21.60 -7.29
CA ILE A 481 -4.87 -21.69 -5.85
C ILE A 481 -4.74 -20.29 -5.22
N ILE A 482 -4.09 -19.34 -5.89
CA ILE A 482 -4.02 -17.93 -5.47
C ILE A 482 -5.43 -17.36 -5.29
N ARG A 483 -6.33 -17.58 -6.27
CA ARG A 483 -7.74 -17.18 -6.19
C ARG A 483 -8.46 -17.84 -5.02
N ASP A 484 -8.20 -19.13 -4.78
CA ASP A 484 -8.81 -19.91 -3.71
C ASP A 484 -8.39 -19.43 -2.32
N ILE A 485 -7.10 -19.18 -2.11
CA ILE A 485 -6.54 -18.64 -0.86
C ILE A 485 -7.01 -17.20 -0.64
N ASN A 486 -7.15 -16.43 -1.73
CA ASN A 486 -7.70 -15.08 -1.76
C ASN A 486 -6.95 -14.05 -0.88
N ALA A 487 -5.65 -14.27 -0.61
CA ALA A 487 -4.86 -13.51 0.36
C ALA A 487 -3.69 -12.72 -0.28
N GLY A 488 -2.46 -12.95 0.19
CA GLY A 488 -1.28 -12.16 -0.18
C GLY A 488 -0.96 -12.20 -1.68
N GLY A 489 -0.98 -13.37 -2.32
CA GLY A 489 -0.75 -13.50 -3.76
C GLY A 489 -1.74 -12.68 -4.61
N MET A 490 -3.04 -12.71 -4.26
CA MET A 490 -4.06 -11.89 -4.92
C MET A 490 -3.78 -10.39 -4.76
N LYS A 491 -3.42 -9.96 -3.55
CA LYS A 491 -3.05 -8.56 -3.29
C LYS A 491 -1.80 -8.15 -4.06
N GLY A 492 -0.84 -9.07 -4.23
CA GLY A 492 0.32 -8.84 -5.08
C GLY A 492 -0.07 -8.57 -6.54
N LEU A 493 -0.97 -9.38 -7.10
CA LEU A 493 -1.48 -9.16 -8.47
C LEU A 493 -2.24 -7.84 -8.62
N GLU A 494 -3.01 -7.43 -7.61
CA GLU A 494 -3.68 -6.11 -7.57
C GLU A 494 -2.66 -4.96 -7.51
N LEU A 495 -1.59 -5.08 -6.70
CA LEU A 495 -0.54 -4.07 -6.58
C LEU A 495 0.29 -3.93 -7.86
N LEU A 496 0.42 -5.00 -8.63
CA LEU A 496 1.04 -4.97 -9.96
C LEU A 496 0.07 -4.56 -11.07
N GLU A 497 -1.18 -4.27 -10.72
CA GLU A 497 -2.26 -3.91 -11.64
C GLU A 497 -2.49 -4.93 -12.75
N LEU A 498 -2.15 -6.20 -12.50
CA LEU A 498 -2.38 -7.30 -13.43
C LEU A 498 -3.84 -7.79 -13.40
N ILE A 499 -4.54 -7.48 -12.31
CA ILE A 499 -5.98 -7.66 -12.14
C ILE A 499 -6.57 -6.41 -11.48
N MET A 500 -7.87 -6.21 -11.64
CA MET A 500 -8.55 -5.08 -11.00
C MET A 500 -8.59 -5.25 -9.48
N PRO A 501 -8.52 -4.15 -8.70
CA PRO A 501 -8.71 -4.20 -7.26
C PRO A 501 -10.08 -4.81 -6.92
N ARG A 502 -10.08 -5.87 -6.11
CA ARG A 502 -11.32 -6.54 -5.72
C ARG A 502 -12.11 -5.71 -4.73
N GLU A 503 -13.42 -5.71 -4.90
CA GLU A 503 -14.36 -5.09 -3.98
C GLU A 503 -14.36 -5.75 -2.59
N LYS A 504 -14.77 -4.97 -1.59
CA LYS A 504 -15.01 -5.48 -0.24
C LYS A 504 -16.32 -6.28 -0.26
N GLY A 505 -16.27 -7.54 0.16
CA GLY A 505 -17.47 -8.34 0.39
C GLY A 505 -18.11 -8.03 1.75
N LYS A 506 -19.07 -8.86 2.17
CA LYS A 506 -19.65 -8.78 3.53
C LYS A 506 -18.55 -9.01 4.58
N GLY A 507 -18.40 -8.07 5.52
CA GLY A 507 -17.36 -8.11 6.56
C GLY A 507 -15.99 -7.61 6.08
N SER A 508 -14.90 -8.10 6.69
CA SER A 508 -13.52 -7.72 6.33
C SER A 508 -12.92 -8.55 5.18
N THR A 509 -13.72 -9.41 4.53
CA THR A 509 -13.27 -10.30 3.46
C THR A 509 -13.52 -9.69 2.08
N ARG A 510 -12.51 -9.69 1.21
CA ARG A 510 -12.66 -9.29 -0.21
C ARG A 510 -13.34 -10.39 -1.00
N LEU A 511 -14.06 -10.02 -2.06
CA LEU A 511 -14.62 -10.98 -3.01
C LEU A 511 -13.49 -11.82 -3.65
N LYS A 512 -13.81 -13.01 -4.15
CA LYS A 512 -12.85 -13.78 -4.95
C LYS A 512 -12.80 -13.17 -6.35
N GLY A 513 -11.61 -13.09 -6.93
CA GLY A 513 -11.45 -12.67 -8.33
C GLY A 513 -11.94 -13.74 -9.30
N ASP A 514 -12.08 -13.36 -10.58
CA ASP A 514 -12.39 -14.31 -11.64
C ASP A 514 -11.23 -15.31 -11.85
N THR A 515 -11.55 -16.57 -12.13
CA THR A 515 -10.51 -17.63 -12.17
C THR A 515 -9.64 -17.54 -13.42
N PRO A 516 -10.22 -17.50 -14.64
CA PRO A 516 -9.47 -17.19 -15.86
C PRO A 516 -8.61 -15.93 -15.75
N GLU A 517 -9.15 -14.83 -15.22
CA GLU A 517 -8.41 -13.57 -15.05
C GLU A 517 -7.16 -13.76 -14.18
N VAL A 518 -7.30 -14.35 -12.99
CA VAL A 518 -6.19 -14.57 -12.05
C VAL A 518 -5.14 -15.54 -12.64
N GLN A 519 -5.58 -16.59 -13.33
CA GLN A 519 -4.68 -17.53 -14.01
C GLN A 519 -3.87 -16.85 -15.12
N ALA A 520 -4.52 -16.01 -15.93
CA ALA A 520 -3.87 -15.27 -17.00
C ALA A 520 -2.87 -14.25 -16.44
N ALA A 521 -3.26 -13.49 -15.41
CA ALA A 521 -2.40 -12.53 -14.74
C ALA A 521 -1.14 -13.18 -14.15
N PHE A 522 -1.30 -14.27 -13.40
CA PHE A 522 -0.16 -14.99 -12.81
C PHE A 522 0.75 -15.59 -13.88
N SER A 523 0.18 -16.19 -14.93
CA SER A 523 0.94 -16.77 -16.05
C SER A 523 1.72 -15.71 -16.83
N ARG A 524 1.13 -14.52 -17.02
CA ARG A 524 1.79 -13.37 -17.65
C ARG A 524 3.01 -12.94 -16.84
N LEU A 525 2.86 -12.78 -15.52
CA LEU A 525 3.96 -12.42 -14.63
C LEU A 525 5.07 -13.49 -14.63
N TYR A 526 4.71 -14.76 -14.48
CA TYR A 526 5.68 -15.86 -14.50
C TYR A 526 6.48 -15.89 -15.80
N ARG A 527 5.81 -15.75 -16.95
CA ARG A 527 6.47 -15.69 -18.26
C ARG A 527 7.38 -14.48 -18.37
N PHE A 528 6.91 -13.31 -17.93
CA PHE A 528 7.71 -12.08 -17.94
C PHE A 528 9.03 -12.27 -17.17
N LEU A 529 8.95 -12.77 -15.92
CA LEU A 529 10.14 -13.02 -15.10
C LEU A 529 11.03 -14.10 -15.70
N SER A 530 10.45 -15.17 -16.26
CA SER A 530 11.20 -16.20 -16.97
C SER A 530 11.94 -15.62 -18.19
N CYS A 531 11.40 -14.63 -18.88
CA CYS A 531 12.12 -14.01 -20.00
C CYS A 531 13.21 -13.03 -19.54
N LYS A 532 13.06 -12.40 -18.38
CA LYS A 532 13.90 -11.27 -17.95
C LYS A 532 14.97 -11.61 -16.91
N LEU A 533 14.75 -12.62 -16.07
CA LEU A 533 15.75 -13.04 -15.09
C LEU A 533 16.93 -13.75 -15.78
N PRO A 534 18.18 -13.41 -15.41
CA PRO A 534 19.35 -14.18 -15.84
C PRO A 534 19.27 -15.65 -15.40
N ALA A 535 19.88 -16.55 -16.16
CA ALA A 535 19.87 -17.98 -15.84
C ALA A 535 20.48 -18.28 -14.47
N ALA A 536 21.61 -17.64 -14.14
CA ALA A 536 22.25 -17.78 -12.83
C ALA A 536 21.32 -17.33 -11.69
N SER A 537 20.64 -16.20 -11.85
CA SER A 537 19.67 -15.72 -10.85
C SER A 537 18.49 -16.67 -10.68
N LYS A 538 17.97 -17.23 -11.78
CA LYS A 538 16.90 -18.24 -11.69
C LYS A 538 17.32 -19.47 -10.91
N GLU A 539 18.53 -19.97 -11.16
CA GLU A 539 19.07 -21.12 -10.43
C GLU A 539 19.23 -20.80 -8.95
N GLN A 540 19.85 -19.66 -8.62
CA GLN A 540 20.04 -19.22 -7.23
C GLN A 540 18.70 -19.06 -6.51
N MET A 541 17.70 -18.44 -7.13
CA MET A 541 16.38 -18.20 -6.52
C MET A 541 15.55 -19.48 -6.38
N VAL A 542 15.92 -20.57 -7.04
CA VAL A 542 15.06 -21.73 -7.28
C VAL A 542 13.78 -21.26 -8.00
N PHE A 543 13.96 -20.63 -9.16
CA PHE A 543 12.87 -19.99 -9.91
C PHE A 543 11.88 -21.02 -10.47
N ASP A 544 10.66 -20.99 -9.93
CA ASP A 544 9.52 -21.77 -10.39
C ASP A 544 8.21 -21.04 -10.02
N THR A 545 7.08 -21.68 -10.29
CA THR A 545 5.74 -21.11 -10.05
C THR A 545 5.43 -20.92 -8.56
N ILE A 546 5.98 -21.76 -7.67
CA ILE A 546 5.79 -21.66 -6.22
C ILE A 546 6.61 -20.48 -5.67
N MET A 547 7.85 -20.32 -6.14
CA MET A 547 8.72 -19.21 -5.77
C MET A 547 8.09 -17.87 -6.14
N VAL A 548 7.52 -17.75 -7.36
CA VAL A 548 6.85 -16.52 -7.81
C VAL A 548 5.60 -16.21 -6.98
N GLU A 549 4.78 -17.21 -6.61
CA GLU A 549 3.65 -16.99 -5.70
C GLU A 549 4.10 -16.49 -4.33
N ASN A 550 5.11 -17.14 -3.74
CA ASN A 550 5.61 -16.74 -2.43
C ASN A 550 6.12 -15.29 -2.48
N SER A 551 6.86 -14.95 -3.54
CA SER A 551 7.36 -13.60 -3.78
C SER A 551 6.23 -12.57 -3.90
N LEU A 552 5.17 -12.87 -4.65
CA LEU A 552 3.97 -12.02 -4.74
C LEU A 552 3.31 -11.79 -3.38
N CYS A 553 3.22 -12.85 -2.56
CA CYS A 553 2.66 -12.76 -1.22
C CYS A 553 3.49 -11.82 -0.32
N LYS A 554 4.83 -11.85 -0.45
CA LYS A 554 5.73 -10.95 0.30
C LYS A 554 5.77 -9.53 -0.26
N LEU A 555 5.51 -9.31 -1.54
CA LEU A 555 5.49 -7.99 -2.17
C LEU A 555 4.59 -7.00 -1.41
N THR A 556 3.43 -7.46 -0.96
CA THR A 556 2.48 -6.64 -0.20
C THR A 556 3.08 -6.07 1.09
N ARG A 557 4.04 -6.79 1.69
CA ARG A 557 4.77 -6.37 2.89
C ARG A 557 5.90 -5.42 2.53
N TRP A 558 6.58 -5.65 1.40
CA TRP A 558 7.56 -4.72 0.85
C TRP A 558 6.94 -3.37 0.52
N HIS A 559 5.81 -3.34 -0.19
CA HIS A 559 5.16 -2.09 -0.58
C HIS A 559 4.81 -1.23 0.65
N ALA A 560 4.31 -1.87 1.72
CA ALA A 560 4.06 -1.19 2.98
C ALA A 560 5.37 -0.67 3.61
N LEU A 561 6.45 -1.47 3.62
CA LEU A 561 7.75 -1.07 4.17
C LEU A 561 8.43 0.02 3.35
N LYS A 562 8.32 0.01 2.02
CA LYS A 562 8.96 1.01 1.14
C LYS A 562 8.23 2.34 1.20
N LEU A 563 6.90 2.37 1.35
CA LEU A 563 6.18 3.60 1.64
C LEU A 563 6.64 4.22 2.97
N VAL A 564 6.82 3.38 4.00
CA VAL A 564 7.33 3.81 5.30
C VAL A 564 8.80 4.26 5.20
N THR A 565 9.66 3.50 4.52
CA THR A 565 11.09 3.83 4.40
C THR A 565 11.31 5.06 3.54
N LEU A 566 10.56 5.24 2.44
CA LEU A 566 10.59 6.47 1.66
C LEU A 566 10.13 7.65 2.52
N ALA A 567 9.06 7.50 3.31
CA ALA A 567 8.64 8.54 4.26
C ALA A 567 9.75 8.89 5.27
N PHE A 568 10.58 7.93 5.70
CA PHE A 568 11.67 8.14 6.66
C PHE A 568 13.06 8.45 6.06
N SER A 569 13.30 8.19 4.77
CA SER A 569 14.58 8.52 4.10
C SER A 569 14.51 9.84 3.33
N THR A 570 13.32 10.39 3.16
CA THR A 570 13.10 11.83 2.93
C THR A 570 12.82 12.59 4.23
N ILE A 571 12.99 11.92 5.39
CA ILE A 571 13.27 12.53 6.69
C ILE A 571 14.80 12.46 6.91
#